data_AF-A0A1S9DSB7-F1
#
_entry.id   AF-A0A1S9DSB7-F1
#
_cell.length_a   1.000
_cell.length_b   1.000
_cell.length_c   1.000
_cell.angle_alpha   90.00
_cell.angle_beta   90.00
_cell.angle_gamma   90.00
#
_symmetry.space_group_name_H-M   'P 1'
#
loop_
_entity.id
_entity.type
_entity.pdbx_description
1 polymer ?
#
loop_
_entity_poly.entity_id
_entity_poly.type
_entity_poly.pdbx_seq_one_letter_code
_entity_poly.pdbx_strand_id
1 'polypeptide(L)'
;MSLDLVGIIFLADLSLIAQRTALTGGSTFLDTFILCPGLHRQQDAANVHRGEYPAVAAMTTGYVFRVENPATVNFLQRVGHTGQLTTLSVTNTRKTKKGWRSHFMSSVDSSMSLGAVAAYLLAVSSTIAVSYLLVLTEDWWGLLVLTVLMFTRFINVLLIRSRSRVGWSGASEPGVVGDLLVLLSQDRWVRIRGYVDDLKAVTSGEWLHDMTWVESAISGFTTLLVYLNVALASNAKLSGQVMLLLLFVGTGGLLGLVNMLTQGLQMHGNLITVDIPRRKYRRRLDLVEALICETGRDDWAWVLSGTCGIDSLQLQDVPIPDPGDYEVLVKFHAASLNFRDIMIANGQYYIKTKDRVIPGSDAAGEIVKVGPKVTRFSTGQRVSPIFHLTHLYGSVKDMDIQHQLGGTYDGVFCEYGVFNEHGCVEIPSTLSYREAATLPCAALTAWNALYGGPRKLKPGDVVLTQGSGGVSIFALQFAKLGGAQVISTTSNAEKGAKLRDLGADVIINYAEDSEWGQTAKSQSHRKRGADFVVEIANTMVQSSQAVANNGCIATIGRRGNSERGAGSSHSSVLATVRRILVGNRQLQEDMNAAIEVSHLKPQIDGLSFKFHELKEAYDYFQKGSHFGKVVVDFD
;
A
#
# COMPACT_ATOMS: atom_id res chain seq x y z
N MET A 1 -11.03 14.76 65.47
CA MET A 1 -11.31 14.75 64.02
C MET A 1 -12.78 14.38 63.86
N SER A 2 -13.65 15.28 63.41
CA SER A 2 -15.05 14.93 63.13
C SER A 2 -15.11 14.00 61.91
N LEU A 3 -16.01 13.01 61.93
CA LEU A 3 -16.17 12.01 60.86
C LEU A 3 -16.99 12.52 59.66
N ASP A 4 -17.03 13.83 59.44
CA ASP A 4 -17.57 14.44 58.19
C ASP A 4 -16.82 13.96 56.93
N LEU A 5 -15.66 13.33 57.11
CA LEU A 5 -14.82 12.74 56.07
C LEU A 5 -15.47 11.58 55.30
N VAL A 6 -16.35 10.79 55.93
CA VAL A 6 -17.01 9.64 55.27
C VAL A 6 -17.93 10.11 54.14
N GLY A 7 -18.69 11.17 54.41
CA GLY A 7 -19.56 11.80 53.43
C GLY A 7 -18.80 12.42 52.25
N ILE A 8 -17.68 13.09 52.53
CA ILE A 8 -16.82 13.68 51.48
C ILE A 8 -16.20 12.59 50.58
N ILE A 9 -15.81 11.45 51.16
CA ILE A 9 -15.24 10.33 50.40
C ILE A 9 -16.27 9.72 49.44
N PHE A 10 -17.57 9.72 49.75
CA PHE A 10 -18.60 9.29 48.79
C PHE A 10 -18.63 10.14 47.51
N LEU A 11 -18.24 11.41 47.64
CA LEU A 11 -18.20 12.38 46.53
C LEU A 11 -16.85 12.44 45.83
N ALA A 12 -15.88 11.61 46.23
CA ALA A 12 -14.59 11.60 45.56
C ALA A 12 -14.78 11.25 44.09
N ASP A 13 -14.13 12.04 43.24
CA ASP A 13 -14.32 12.01 41.80
C ASP A 13 -13.50 10.88 41.15
N LEU A 14 -13.97 9.64 41.34
CA LEU A 14 -13.33 8.44 40.80
C LEU A 14 -14.17 7.81 39.68
N SER A 15 -13.55 7.55 38.54
CA SER A 15 -14.21 6.94 37.36
C SER A 15 -14.16 5.40 37.34
N LEU A 16 -13.90 4.75 38.48
CA LEU A 16 -13.70 3.29 38.56
C LEU A 16 -14.89 2.49 38.03
N ILE A 17 -16.10 2.92 38.36
CA ILE A 17 -17.35 2.27 37.90
C ILE A 17 -17.58 2.50 36.40
N ALA A 18 -17.35 3.73 35.93
CA ALA A 18 -17.48 4.07 34.51
C ALA A 18 -16.50 3.25 33.67
N GLN A 19 -15.25 3.11 34.11
CA GLN A 19 -14.24 2.26 33.47
C GLN A 19 -14.65 0.79 33.45
N ARG A 20 -15.17 0.25 34.57
CA ARG A 20 -15.65 -1.14 34.62
C ARG A 20 -16.80 -1.37 33.64
N THR A 21 -17.74 -0.43 33.59
CA THR A 21 -18.90 -0.46 32.68
C THR A 21 -18.45 -0.43 31.22
N ALA A 22 -17.43 0.35 30.89
CA ALA A 22 -16.84 0.39 29.55
C ALA A 22 -16.14 -0.92 29.17
N LEU A 23 -15.32 -1.50 30.07
CA LEU A 23 -14.59 -2.75 29.80
C LEU A 23 -15.48 -3.99 29.59
N THR A 24 -16.68 -3.97 30.18
CA THR A 24 -17.68 -5.05 30.06
C THR A 24 -18.70 -4.82 28.96
N GLY A 25 -18.76 -3.61 28.40
CA GLY A 25 -19.81 -3.18 27.47
C GLY A 25 -21.20 -3.09 28.11
N GLY A 26 -21.32 -3.11 29.45
CA GLY A 26 -22.61 -3.12 30.14
C GLY A 26 -22.52 -3.19 31.66
N SER A 27 -23.58 -3.64 32.31
CA SER A 27 -23.63 -3.84 33.77
C SER A 27 -24.37 -5.12 34.16
N THR A 28 -23.97 -5.71 35.27
CA THR A 28 -24.60 -6.90 35.86
C THR A 28 -25.39 -6.52 37.11
N PHE A 29 -26.36 -7.34 37.51
CA PHE A 29 -27.11 -7.07 38.75
C PHE A 29 -26.24 -7.12 40.00
N LEU A 30 -25.12 -7.87 39.97
CA LEU A 30 -24.15 -7.92 41.07
C LEU A 30 -23.43 -6.57 41.26
N ASP A 31 -23.34 -5.73 40.22
CA ASP A 31 -22.75 -4.39 40.33
C ASP A 31 -23.55 -3.46 41.27
N THR A 32 -24.77 -3.85 41.65
CA THR A 32 -25.59 -3.18 42.68
C THR A 32 -24.90 -3.18 44.04
N PHE A 33 -24.15 -4.24 44.36
CA PHE A 33 -23.45 -4.41 45.63
C PHE A 33 -22.06 -3.78 45.63
N ILE A 34 -21.59 -3.22 44.52
CA ILE A 34 -20.27 -2.58 44.45
C ILE A 34 -20.44 -1.09 44.74
N LEU A 35 -20.03 -0.70 45.96
CA LEU A 35 -20.20 0.64 46.51
C LEU A 35 -18.85 1.32 46.71
N CYS A 36 -18.36 2.04 45.71
CA CYS A 36 -17.11 2.78 45.78
C CYS A 36 -17.33 4.29 45.56
N PRO A 37 -16.32 5.13 45.88
CA PRO A 37 -16.39 6.55 45.55
C PRO A 37 -16.63 6.80 44.07
N GLY A 38 -17.31 7.90 43.74
CA GLY A 38 -17.70 8.24 42.36
C GLY A 38 -18.96 7.51 41.89
N LEU A 39 -19.79 7.03 42.82
CA LEU A 39 -21.03 6.27 42.56
C LEU A 39 -21.98 6.96 41.57
N HIS A 40 -22.03 8.30 41.61
CA HIS A 40 -22.87 9.14 40.77
C HIS A 40 -22.34 9.30 39.34
N ARG A 41 -21.09 8.90 39.06
CA ARG A 41 -20.44 9.07 37.75
C ARG A 41 -20.56 7.85 36.82
N GLN A 42 -21.41 6.87 37.13
CA GLN A 42 -21.55 5.69 36.26
C GLN A 42 -22.01 6.06 34.83
N GLN A 43 -22.86 7.09 34.69
CA GLN A 43 -23.34 7.53 33.38
C GLN A 43 -22.23 8.17 32.52
N ASP A 44 -21.12 8.59 33.12
CA ASP A 44 -19.92 9.07 32.40
C ASP A 44 -19.18 7.94 31.69
N ALA A 45 -19.65 6.69 31.81
CA ALA A 45 -19.17 5.57 31.02
C ALA A 45 -19.11 5.95 29.54
N ALA A 46 -20.14 6.59 28.97
CA ALA A 46 -20.12 7.02 27.55
C ALA A 46 -18.94 7.97 27.18
N ASN A 47 -18.39 8.69 28.16
CA ASN A 47 -17.38 9.74 27.97
C ASN A 47 -15.94 9.30 28.35
N VAL A 48 -15.70 8.01 28.59
CA VAL A 48 -14.38 7.47 29.00
C VAL A 48 -13.25 7.68 27.98
N HIS A 49 -13.58 7.97 26.73
CA HIS A 49 -12.65 8.18 25.61
C HIS A 49 -11.90 9.53 25.64
N ARG A 50 -12.29 10.45 26.55
CA ARG A 50 -11.69 11.79 26.70
C ARG A 50 -11.74 12.65 25.42
N GLY A 51 -12.74 12.45 24.57
CA GLY A 51 -12.93 13.21 23.32
C GLY A 51 -12.06 12.75 22.14
N GLU A 52 -11.31 11.65 22.25
CA GLU A 52 -10.54 11.10 21.12
C GLU A 52 -11.40 10.17 20.25
N TYR A 53 -11.31 10.32 18.93
CA TYR A 53 -11.93 9.44 17.93
C TYR A 53 -10.87 9.10 16.87
N PRO A 54 -10.05 8.06 17.10
CA PRO A 54 -8.86 7.80 16.30
C PRO A 54 -9.22 7.39 14.87
N ALA A 55 -8.36 7.79 13.92
CA ALA A 55 -8.47 7.37 12.53
C ALA A 55 -8.05 5.91 12.38
N VAL A 56 -8.75 5.21 11.49
CA VAL A 56 -8.56 3.80 11.16
C VAL A 56 -8.44 3.66 9.65
N ALA A 57 -7.44 2.91 9.21
CA ALA A 57 -7.33 2.45 7.84
C ALA A 57 -7.63 0.94 7.78
N ALA A 58 -8.55 0.52 6.92
CA ALA A 58 -8.73 -0.87 6.58
C ALA A 58 -7.60 -1.29 5.62
N MET A 59 -6.68 -2.13 6.06
CA MET A 59 -5.51 -2.53 5.25
C MET A 59 -5.88 -3.46 4.09
N THR A 60 -7.05 -4.09 4.15
CA THR A 60 -7.56 -4.93 3.06
C THR A 60 -8.17 -4.11 1.92
N THR A 61 -8.84 -2.99 2.20
CA THR A 61 -9.59 -2.21 1.20
C THR A 61 -9.10 -0.79 0.98
N GLY A 62 -8.21 -0.27 1.84
CA GLY A 62 -7.74 1.11 1.82
C GLY A 62 -8.71 2.15 2.42
N TYR A 63 -9.92 1.74 2.81
CA TYR A 63 -10.93 2.65 3.35
C TYR A 63 -10.53 3.26 4.70
N VAL A 64 -10.77 4.57 4.88
CA VAL A 64 -10.43 5.31 6.10
C VAL A 64 -11.70 5.78 6.81
N PHE A 65 -11.79 5.51 8.11
CA PHE A 65 -12.90 5.92 8.98
C PHE A 65 -12.42 6.17 10.42
N ARG A 66 -13.33 6.45 11.35
CA ARG A 66 -12.99 6.64 12.77
C ARG A 66 -13.56 5.52 13.64
N VAL A 67 -12.85 5.16 14.71
CA VAL A 67 -13.47 4.36 15.78
C VAL A 67 -14.46 5.25 16.51
N GLU A 68 -15.74 4.93 16.39
CA GLU A 68 -16.83 5.71 17.01
C GLU A 68 -17.16 5.20 18.41
N ASN A 69 -16.94 3.92 18.69
CA ASN A 69 -17.27 3.33 19.99
C ASN A 69 -16.31 3.82 21.10
N PRO A 70 -16.78 4.63 22.06
CA PRO A 70 -15.87 5.25 23.00
C PRO A 70 -15.24 4.29 24.05
N ALA A 71 -15.88 3.16 24.34
CA ALA A 71 -15.31 2.13 25.23
C ALA A 71 -14.15 1.42 24.52
N THR A 72 -14.30 1.17 23.22
CA THR A 72 -13.23 0.67 22.37
C THR A 72 -12.08 1.66 22.32
N VAL A 73 -12.33 2.95 22.10
CA VAL A 73 -11.25 3.96 22.13
C VAL A 73 -10.51 3.96 23.47
N ASN A 74 -11.23 3.95 24.60
CA ASN A 74 -10.60 3.90 25.92
C ASN A 74 -9.73 2.65 26.12
N PHE A 75 -10.20 1.49 25.65
CA PHE A 75 -9.42 0.26 25.68
C PHE A 75 -8.17 0.35 24.80
N LEU A 76 -8.29 0.88 23.58
CA LEU A 76 -7.16 1.09 22.65
C LEU A 76 -6.10 2.02 23.25
N GLN A 77 -6.53 3.14 23.88
CA GLN A 77 -5.65 4.05 24.61
C GLN A 77 -4.93 3.34 25.76
N ARG A 78 -5.59 2.40 26.43
CA ARG A 78 -5.00 1.65 27.55
C ARG A 78 -3.96 0.62 27.08
N VAL A 79 -4.21 -0.08 25.98
CA VAL A 79 -3.35 -1.19 25.52
C VAL A 79 -2.24 -0.75 24.55
N GLY A 80 -2.38 0.42 23.91
CA GLY A 80 -1.39 0.97 22.99
C GLY A 80 -0.18 1.56 23.71
N HIS A 81 1.02 1.32 23.16
CA HIS A 81 2.29 1.86 23.65
C HIS A 81 3.01 2.66 22.58
N THR A 82 3.67 3.74 23.01
CA THR A 82 4.37 4.67 22.10
C THR A 82 5.49 3.96 21.35
N GLY A 83 5.52 4.12 20.03
CA GLY A 83 6.52 3.51 19.15
C GLY A 83 6.42 1.98 19.00
N GLN A 84 5.30 1.38 19.42
CA GLN A 84 5.04 -0.05 19.30
C GLN A 84 3.75 -0.31 18.53
N LEU A 85 3.77 -1.32 17.66
CA LEU A 85 2.57 -1.91 17.09
C LEU A 85 2.01 -2.96 18.07
N THR A 86 0.80 -2.70 18.57
CA THR A 86 0.05 -3.64 19.40
C THR A 86 -1.01 -4.32 18.54
N THR A 87 -0.97 -5.65 18.43
CA THR A 87 -1.97 -6.41 17.68
C THR A 87 -3.07 -6.89 18.61
N LEU A 88 -4.32 -6.75 18.18
CA LEU A 88 -5.53 -7.18 18.87
C LEU A 88 -6.30 -8.16 18.00
N SER A 89 -6.89 -9.16 18.63
CA SER A 89 -7.77 -10.14 18.00
C SER A 89 -9.20 -9.97 18.50
N VAL A 90 -10.17 -10.01 17.58
CA VAL A 90 -11.60 -9.93 17.90
C VAL A 90 -12.24 -11.29 17.65
N THR A 91 -12.88 -11.83 18.69
CA THR A 91 -13.55 -13.14 18.64
C THR A 91 -14.99 -13.07 19.13
N ASN A 92 -15.88 -13.78 18.44
CA ASN A 92 -17.30 -13.82 18.81
C ASN A 92 -17.56 -14.84 19.93
N THR A 93 -18.02 -14.37 21.09
CA THR A 93 -18.23 -15.21 22.29
C THR A 93 -19.60 -15.90 22.32
N ARG A 94 -20.54 -15.57 21.42
CA ARG A 94 -21.88 -16.20 21.41
C ARG A 94 -21.89 -17.62 20.86
N LYS A 95 -20.91 -17.99 20.02
CA LYS A 95 -20.85 -19.34 19.42
C LYS A 95 -20.37 -20.44 20.40
N THR A 96 -19.85 -20.09 21.59
CA THR A 96 -19.15 -21.04 22.48
C THR A 96 -19.92 -21.49 23.72
N LYS A 97 -21.13 -20.99 24.02
CA LYS A 97 -21.86 -21.33 25.26
C LYS A 97 -23.13 -22.15 25.03
N LYS A 98 -23.07 -23.47 25.21
CA LYS A 98 -24.24 -24.37 25.42
C LYS A 98 -24.12 -25.07 26.80
N GLY A 99 -24.81 -24.58 27.83
CA GLY A 99 -24.97 -25.31 29.10
C GLY A 99 -25.54 -24.50 30.29
N TRP A 100 -26.40 -25.10 31.12
CA TRP A 100 -27.13 -24.42 32.22
C TRP A 100 -26.24 -23.75 33.28
N ARG A 101 -25.04 -24.29 33.58
CA ARG A 101 -24.04 -23.62 34.44
C ARG A 101 -23.55 -22.28 33.87
N SER A 102 -23.70 -22.03 32.57
CA SER A 102 -23.28 -20.79 31.92
C SER A 102 -24.24 -19.62 32.17
N HIS A 103 -25.45 -19.85 32.68
CA HIS A 103 -26.38 -18.76 33.07
C HIS A 103 -26.09 -18.20 34.46
N PHE A 104 -25.53 -19.00 35.37
CA PHE A 104 -25.11 -18.47 36.67
C PHE A 104 -23.75 -17.75 36.56
N MET A 105 -22.83 -18.31 35.76
CA MET A 105 -21.55 -17.67 35.42
C MET A 105 -21.66 -16.59 34.33
N SER A 106 -22.81 -16.35 33.68
CA SER A 106 -22.92 -15.21 32.75
C SER A 106 -22.82 -13.85 33.44
N SER A 107 -22.92 -13.81 34.76
CA SER A 107 -22.68 -12.62 35.59
C SER A 107 -21.19 -12.36 35.83
N VAL A 108 -20.31 -13.34 35.57
CA VAL A 108 -18.86 -13.21 35.68
C VAL A 108 -18.29 -13.15 34.26
N ASP A 109 -17.76 -11.98 33.93
CA ASP A 109 -17.31 -11.62 32.59
C ASP A 109 -16.13 -12.51 32.14
N SER A 110 -16.21 -13.04 30.91
CA SER A 110 -15.19 -13.90 30.31
C SER A 110 -13.86 -13.20 30.04
N SER A 111 -13.83 -11.86 30.10
CA SER A 111 -12.61 -11.04 29.96
C SER A 111 -11.75 -11.00 31.24
N MET A 112 -12.27 -11.52 32.36
CA MET A 112 -11.64 -11.42 33.68
C MET A 112 -10.67 -12.57 33.94
N SER A 113 -9.48 -12.23 34.45
CA SER A 113 -8.56 -13.22 35.04
C SER A 113 -9.12 -13.79 36.35
N LEU A 114 -8.62 -14.95 36.78
CA LEU A 114 -9.00 -15.57 38.07
C LEU A 114 -8.85 -14.60 39.26
N GLY A 115 -7.78 -13.80 39.27
CA GLY A 115 -7.56 -12.76 40.29
C GLY A 115 -8.60 -11.64 40.24
N ALA A 116 -9.01 -11.21 39.03
CA ALA A 116 -10.08 -10.23 38.87
C ALA A 116 -11.43 -10.78 39.37
N VAL A 117 -11.74 -12.06 39.09
CA VAL A 117 -12.97 -12.69 39.58
C VAL A 117 -13.00 -12.75 41.11
N ALA A 118 -11.89 -13.16 41.72
CA ALA A 118 -11.76 -13.21 43.18
C ALA A 118 -11.93 -11.83 43.82
N ALA A 119 -11.27 -10.80 43.29
CA ALA A 119 -11.39 -9.42 43.78
C ALA A 119 -12.82 -8.87 43.62
N TYR A 120 -13.49 -9.18 42.51
CA TYR A 120 -14.86 -8.77 42.25
C TYR A 120 -15.86 -9.42 43.22
N LEU A 121 -15.77 -10.74 43.41
CA LEU A 121 -16.62 -11.45 44.37
C LEU A 121 -16.34 -11.01 45.80
N LEU A 122 -15.09 -10.72 46.14
CA LEU A 122 -14.72 -10.17 47.44
C LEU A 122 -15.41 -8.82 47.65
N ALA A 123 -15.37 -7.91 46.67
CA ALA A 123 -16.02 -6.60 46.75
C ALA A 123 -17.54 -6.73 46.98
N VAL A 124 -18.21 -7.63 46.24
CA VAL A 124 -19.65 -7.92 46.41
C VAL A 124 -19.93 -8.47 47.81
N SER A 125 -19.10 -9.41 48.29
CA SER A 125 -19.27 -10.03 49.60
C SER A 125 -19.03 -9.05 50.76
N SER A 126 -18.13 -8.06 50.59
CA SER A 126 -17.86 -7.04 51.61
C SER A 126 -19.09 -6.20 51.92
N THR A 127 -19.89 -5.84 50.91
CA THR A 127 -21.13 -5.07 51.10
C THR A 127 -22.16 -5.88 51.88
N ILE A 128 -22.31 -7.17 51.56
CA ILE A 128 -23.22 -8.07 52.28
C ILE A 128 -22.77 -8.23 53.75
N ALA A 129 -21.46 -8.40 53.98
CA ALA A 129 -20.90 -8.52 55.32
C ALA A 129 -21.13 -7.26 56.15
N VAL A 130 -20.92 -6.07 55.57
CA VAL A 130 -21.14 -4.79 56.26
C VAL A 130 -22.62 -4.55 56.54
N SER A 131 -23.54 -4.90 55.63
CA SER A 131 -24.98 -4.86 55.90
C SER A 131 -25.34 -5.70 57.13
N TYR A 132 -24.79 -6.91 57.23
CA TYR A 132 -25.04 -7.81 58.36
C TYR A 132 -24.46 -7.25 59.68
N LEU A 133 -23.25 -6.69 59.66
CA LEU A 133 -22.62 -6.08 60.83
C LEU A 133 -23.37 -4.84 61.33
N LEU A 134 -23.95 -4.03 60.44
CA LEU A 134 -24.77 -2.87 60.82
C LEU A 134 -26.08 -3.30 61.51
N VAL A 135 -26.69 -4.41 61.08
CA VAL A 135 -27.85 -5.00 61.76
C VAL A 135 -27.46 -5.50 63.15
N LEU A 136 -26.34 -6.23 63.27
CA LEU A 136 -25.87 -6.74 64.56
C LEU A 136 -25.50 -5.63 65.56
N THR A 137 -25.02 -4.48 65.08
CA THR A 137 -24.67 -3.33 65.93
C THR A 137 -25.84 -2.38 66.17
N GLU A 138 -27.03 -2.72 65.67
CA GLU A 138 -28.27 -1.93 65.75
C GLU A 138 -28.06 -0.49 65.26
N ASP A 139 -27.25 -0.31 64.21
CA ASP A 139 -27.03 0.99 63.56
C ASP A 139 -27.96 1.14 62.35
N TRP A 140 -29.22 1.46 62.65
CA TRP A 140 -30.27 1.64 61.65
C TRP A 140 -30.00 2.81 60.69
N TRP A 141 -29.28 3.85 61.14
CA TRP A 141 -28.87 4.96 60.29
C TRP A 141 -27.80 4.52 59.28
N GLY A 142 -26.79 3.78 59.73
CA GLY A 142 -25.79 3.18 58.83
C GLY A 142 -26.43 2.22 57.82
N LEU A 143 -27.39 1.39 58.26
CA LEU A 143 -28.13 0.49 57.38
C LEU A 143 -29.00 1.23 56.37
N LEU A 144 -29.67 2.31 56.78
CA LEU A 144 -30.45 3.17 55.89
C LEU A 144 -29.57 3.75 54.79
N VAL A 145 -28.43 4.34 55.17
CA VAL A 145 -27.46 4.91 54.22
C VAL A 145 -27.01 3.86 53.20
N LEU A 146 -26.62 2.69 53.67
CA LEU A 146 -26.19 1.59 52.80
C LEU A 146 -27.30 1.13 51.85
N THR A 147 -28.53 1.02 52.34
CA THR A 147 -29.70 0.58 51.56
C THR A 147 -30.05 1.59 50.47
N VAL A 148 -30.01 2.89 50.77
CA VAL A 148 -30.27 3.93 49.74
C VAL A 148 -29.16 3.93 48.70
N LEU A 149 -27.88 3.75 49.08
CA LEU A 149 -26.77 3.63 48.12
C LEU A 149 -26.88 2.39 47.22
N MET A 150 -27.32 1.25 47.77
CA MET A 150 -27.62 0.06 46.96
C MET A 150 -28.80 0.30 46.02
N PHE A 151 -29.85 1.02 46.47
CA PHE A 151 -30.99 1.36 45.63
C PHE A 151 -30.60 2.31 44.48
N THR A 152 -29.77 3.32 44.73
CA THR A 152 -29.27 4.20 43.65
C THR A 152 -28.41 3.45 42.65
N ARG A 153 -27.58 2.49 43.10
CA ARG A 153 -26.83 1.59 42.21
C ARG A 153 -27.74 0.71 41.38
N PHE A 154 -28.76 0.13 41.98
CA PHE A 154 -29.72 -0.73 41.29
C PHE A 154 -30.39 0.02 40.13
N ILE A 155 -30.86 1.24 40.38
CA ILE A 155 -31.44 2.10 39.34
C ILE A 155 -30.42 2.40 38.24
N ASN A 156 -29.19 2.77 38.59
CA ASN A 156 -28.14 3.03 37.59
C ASN A 156 -27.78 1.80 36.75
N VAL A 157 -27.78 0.60 37.34
CA VAL A 157 -27.61 -0.66 36.62
C VAL A 157 -28.75 -0.88 35.63
N LEU A 158 -29.99 -0.64 36.03
CA LEU A 158 -31.15 -0.73 35.13
C LEU A 158 -31.05 0.26 33.97
N LEU A 159 -30.65 1.51 34.23
CA LEU A 159 -30.43 2.52 33.18
C LEU A 159 -29.36 2.09 32.18
N ILE A 160 -28.20 1.62 32.64
CA ILE A 160 -27.13 1.15 31.74
C ILE A 160 -27.59 -0.04 30.90
N ARG A 161 -28.35 -0.98 31.48
CA ARG A 161 -28.89 -2.13 30.73
C ARG A 161 -29.96 -1.74 29.72
N SER A 162 -30.82 -0.77 30.05
CA SER A 162 -31.75 -0.16 29.10
C SER A 162 -31.00 0.48 27.94
N ARG A 163 -29.88 1.13 28.26
CA ARG A 163 -29.09 1.90 27.28
C ARG A 163 -28.19 1.07 26.38
N SER A 164 -27.76 -0.09 26.84
CA SER A 164 -26.94 -1.06 26.10
C SER A 164 -27.82 -1.90 25.17
N ARG A 165 -28.09 -1.39 23.96
CA ARG A 165 -28.68 -2.21 22.88
C ARG A 165 -27.58 -2.97 22.15
N VAL A 166 -27.84 -4.23 21.81
CA VAL A 166 -26.90 -5.04 21.03
C VAL A 166 -27.08 -4.72 19.55
N GLY A 167 -26.07 -4.14 18.91
CA GLY A 167 -26.01 -4.09 17.45
C GLY A 167 -25.07 -3.02 16.91
N TRP A 168 -24.87 -3.05 15.60
CA TRP A 168 -24.24 -2.00 14.82
C TRP A 168 -25.09 -1.76 13.57
N SER A 169 -24.96 -0.60 12.93
CA SER A 169 -25.77 -0.21 11.77
C SER A 169 -25.01 -0.41 10.45
N GLY A 170 -25.50 -1.30 9.58
CA GLY A 170 -25.01 -1.45 8.19
C GLY A 170 -25.21 -2.86 7.61
N ALA A 171 -24.64 -3.10 6.42
CA ALA A 171 -24.76 -4.38 5.72
C ALA A 171 -23.78 -5.44 6.28
N SER A 172 -24.29 -6.65 6.53
CA SER A 172 -23.50 -7.81 6.99
C SER A 172 -22.65 -8.37 5.84
N GLU A 173 -21.40 -8.69 6.16
CA GLU A 173 -20.39 -9.26 5.27
C GLU A 173 -19.83 -10.55 5.89
N PRO A 174 -20.61 -11.64 5.89
CA PRO A 174 -20.27 -12.86 6.61
C PRO A 174 -19.03 -13.54 5.99
N GLY A 175 -18.06 -13.89 6.84
CA GLY A 175 -16.87 -14.66 6.45
C GLY A 175 -15.71 -13.84 5.89
N VAL A 176 -15.88 -12.53 5.69
CA VAL A 176 -14.80 -11.64 5.25
C VAL A 176 -13.88 -11.34 6.42
N VAL A 177 -12.56 -11.57 6.25
CA VAL A 177 -11.54 -11.23 7.24
C VAL A 177 -11.13 -9.77 7.06
N GLY A 178 -11.17 -8.99 8.13
CA GLY A 178 -10.75 -7.61 8.15
C GLY A 178 -9.45 -7.41 8.94
N ASP A 179 -8.72 -6.36 8.57
CA ASP A 179 -7.50 -5.94 9.21
C ASP A 179 -7.44 -4.41 9.29
N LEU A 180 -7.50 -3.88 10.50
CA LEU A 180 -7.62 -2.45 10.76
C LEU A 180 -6.34 -1.93 11.41
N LEU A 181 -5.76 -0.87 10.85
CA LEU A 181 -4.68 -0.12 11.49
C LEU A 181 -5.24 1.17 12.09
N VAL A 182 -5.22 1.26 13.42
CA VAL A 182 -5.68 2.40 14.20
C VAL A 182 -4.50 3.26 14.63
N LEU A 183 -4.59 4.56 14.33
CA LEU A 183 -3.62 5.56 14.76
C LEU A 183 -4.18 6.33 15.96
N LEU A 184 -3.55 6.14 17.10
CA LEU A 184 -3.84 6.87 18.33
C LEU A 184 -2.88 8.05 18.52
N SER A 185 -3.29 8.99 19.36
CA SER A 185 -2.42 10.04 19.90
C SER A 185 -1.12 9.47 20.50
N GLN A 186 -0.05 10.30 20.52
CA GLN A 186 1.26 9.97 21.10
C GLN A 186 2.00 8.81 20.39
N ASP A 187 1.81 8.69 19.07
CA ASP A 187 2.50 7.73 18.20
C ASP A 187 2.34 6.28 18.67
N ARG A 188 1.10 5.95 19.05
CA ARG A 188 0.68 4.60 19.45
C ARG A 188 -0.08 3.97 18.29
N TRP A 189 0.33 2.78 17.89
CA TRP A 189 -0.24 2.09 16.73
C TRP A 189 -0.89 0.78 17.16
N VAL A 190 -2.14 0.58 16.79
CA VAL A 190 -2.88 -0.64 17.14
C VAL A 190 -3.41 -1.28 15.87
N ARG A 191 -3.16 -2.58 15.70
CA ARG A 191 -3.71 -3.38 14.61
C ARG A 191 -4.83 -4.26 15.18
N ILE A 192 -6.01 -4.26 14.57
CA ILE A 192 -7.15 -5.06 15.01
C ILE A 192 -7.52 -6.03 13.90
N ARG A 193 -7.50 -7.34 14.20
CA ARG A 193 -7.83 -8.42 13.25
C ARG A 193 -9.07 -9.20 13.71
N GLY A 194 -9.89 -9.61 12.75
CA GLY A 194 -11.10 -10.40 13.00
C GLY A 194 -11.99 -10.47 11.77
N TYR A 195 -13.19 -11.03 11.89
CA TYR A 195 -14.18 -10.93 10.83
C TYR A 195 -14.73 -9.50 10.73
N VAL A 196 -14.99 -9.03 9.52
CA VAL A 196 -15.46 -7.66 9.25
C VAL A 196 -16.70 -7.31 10.09
N ASP A 197 -17.68 -8.21 10.20
CA ASP A 197 -18.88 -7.99 11.01
C ASP A 197 -18.58 -7.87 12.51
N ASP A 198 -17.64 -8.65 13.03
CA ASP A 198 -17.23 -8.58 14.43
C ASP A 198 -16.42 -7.30 14.71
N LEU A 199 -15.59 -6.87 13.74
CA LEU A 199 -14.84 -5.61 13.81
C LEU A 199 -15.78 -4.41 13.83
N LYS A 200 -16.76 -4.35 12.90
CA LYS A 200 -17.77 -3.30 12.86
C LYS A 200 -18.55 -3.23 14.18
N ALA A 201 -18.92 -4.38 14.74
CA ALA A 201 -19.63 -4.45 16.01
C ALA A 201 -18.83 -3.86 17.19
N VAL A 202 -17.49 -3.87 17.16
CA VAL A 202 -16.67 -3.30 18.23
C VAL A 202 -16.19 -1.87 17.92
N THR A 203 -16.09 -1.46 16.65
CA THR A 203 -15.57 -0.14 16.29
C THR A 203 -16.65 0.91 16.00
N SER A 204 -17.82 0.48 15.55
CA SER A 204 -18.85 1.38 14.99
C SER A 204 -20.00 1.63 15.96
N GLY A 205 -20.55 2.85 15.89
CA GLY A 205 -21.69 3.29 16.68
C GLY A 205 -21.40 3.49 18.17
N GLU A 206 -22.38 4.04 18.87
CA GLU A 206 -22.37 4.21 20.32
C GLU A 206 -22.83 2.92 21.01
N TRP A 207 -22.11 2.47 22.06
CA TRP A 207 -22.55 1.29 22.83
C TRP A 207 -23.65 1.61 23.84
N LEU A 208 -23.80 2.88 24.22
CA LEU A 208 -24.91 3.40 25.01
C LEU A 208 -25.59 4.48 24.19
N HIS A 209 -26.86 4.27 23.87
CA HIS A 209 -27.63 5.36 23.25
C HIS A 209 -27.76 6.56 24.21
N ASP A 210 -28.01 7.72 23.62
CA ASP A 210 -28.33 8.95 24.34
C ASP A 210 -29.49 8.76 25.31
N MET A 211 -29.37 9.39 26.48
CA MET A 211 -30.40 9.33 27.50
C MET A 211 -31.66 10.05 27.02
N THR A 212 -32.80 9.40 27.16
CA THR A 212 -34.08 10.09 27.07
C THR A 212 -34.24 11.08 28.22
N TRP A 213 -35.16 12.04 28.08
CA TRP A 213 -35.43 13.00 29.15
C TRP A 213 -35.83 12.32 30.48
N VAL A 214 -36.56 11.19 30.41
CA VAL A 214 -36.97 10.41 31.59
C VAL A 214 -35.76 9.76 32.25
N GLU A 215 -34.91 9.09 31.47
CA GLU A 215 -33.70 8.46 31.99
C GLU A 215 -32.75 9.51 32.59
N SER A 216 -32.64 10.68 31.97
CA SER A 216 -31.87 11.81 32.49
C SER A 216 -32.40 12.31 33.84
N ALA A 217 -33.73 12.47 33.95
CA ALA A 217 -34.36 12.84 35.22
C ALA A 217 -34.13 11.77 36.32
N ILE A 218 -34.24 10.49 35.98
CA ILE A 218 -33.96 9.38 36.92
C ILE A 218 -32.50 9.42 37.37
N SER A 219 -31.54 9.59 36.45
CA SER A 219 -30.12 9.72 36.78
C SER A 219 -29.85 10.90 37.71
N GLY A 220 -30.43 12.07 37.41
CA GLY A 220 -30.37 13.27 38.26
C GLY A 220 -30.93 12.99 39.66
N PHE A 221 -32.07 12.31 39.76
CA PHE A 221 -32.65 11.89 41.03
C PHE A 221 -31.74 10.94 41.82
N THR A 222 -31.14 9.93 41.17
CA THR A 222 -30.18 9.04 41.85
C THR A 222 -28.95 9.79 42.37
N THR A 223 -28.48 10.80 41.63
CA THR A 223 -27.36 11.65 42.04
C THR A 223 -27.72 12.48 43.27
N LEU A 224 -28.92 13.07 43.29
CA LEU A 224 -29.44 13.79 44.45
C LEU A 224 -29.58 12.87 45.68
N LEU A 225 -30.02 11.62 45.49
CA LEU A 225 -30.07 10.64 46.58
C LEU A 225 -28.68 10.30 47.13
N VAL A 226 -27.65 10.24 46.29
CA VAL A 226 -26.26 10.07 46.77
C VAL A 226 -25.82 11.28 47.60
N TYR A 227 -26.13 12.51 47.17
CA TYR A 227 -25.84 13.72 47.96
C TYR A 227 -26.63 13.78 49.26
N LEU A 228 -27.89 13.35 49.27
CA LEU A 228 -28.68 13.26 50.48
C LEU A 228 -28.08 12.24 51.46
N ASN A 229 -27.58 11.11 50.97
CA ASN A 229 -26.92 10.11 51.81
C ASN A 229 -25.68 10.64 52.54
N VAL A 230 -24.94 11.57 51.93
CA VAL A 230 -23.81 12.25 52.58
C VAL A 230 -24.26 12.96 53.84
N ALA A 231 -25.41 13.64 53.80
CA ALA A 231 -25.97 14.31 54.97
C ALA A 231 -26.47 13.29 56.02
N LEU A 232 -27.13 12.21 55.58
CA LEU A 232 -27.67 11.18 56.47
C LEU A 232 -26.59 10.34 57.17
N ALA A 233 -25.41 10.19 56.56
CA ALA A 233 -24.29 9.43 57.12
C ALA A 233 -23.74 10.02 58.43
N SER A 234 -23.93 11.32 58.67
CA SER A 234 -23.52 11.97 59.93
C SER A 234 -24.32 11.47 61.15
N ASN A 235 -25.52 10.92 60.93
CA ASN A 235 -26.40 10.39 61.98
C ASN A 235 -26.08 8.93 62.39
N ALA A 236 -25.23 8.24 61.63
CA ALA A 236 -24.81 6.88 61.95
C ALA A 236 -23.88 6.85 63.18
N LYS A 237 -23.85 5.72 63.90
CA LYS A 237 -22.93 5.55 65.03
C LYS A 237 -21.48 5.61 64.51
N LEU A 238 -20.55 5.99 65.38
CA LEU A 238 -19.11 6.02 65.05
C LEU A 238 -18.63 4.68 64.44
N SER A 239 -19.09 3.55 64.99
CA SER A 239 -18.79 2.22 64.46
C SER A 239 -19.32 2.02 63.04
N GLY A 240 -20.55 2.44 62.75
CA GLY A 240 -21.13 2.33 61.41
C GLY A 240 -20.46 3.25 60.39
N GLN A 241 -20.10 4.47 60.79
CA GLN A 241 -19.34 5.40 59.95
C GLN A 241 -17.98 4.81 59.54
N VAL A 242 -17.26 4.18 60.47
CA VAL A 242 -15.98 3.50 60.18
C VAL A 242 -16.18 2.29 59.28
N MET A 243 -17.23 1.49 59.50
CA MET A 243 -17.56 0.34 58.64
C MET A 243 -17.87 0.77 57.19
N LEU A 244 -18.68 1.81 57.02
CA LEU A 244 -19.00 2.38 55.72
C LEU A 244 -17.74 2.94 55.03
N LEU A 245 -16.89 3.64 55.77
CA LEU A 245 -15.62 4.15 55.24
C LEU A 245 -14.71 3.03 54.72
N LEU A 246 -14.50 1.99 55.53
CA LEU A 246 -13.69 0.83 55.15
C LEU A 246 -14.28 0.08 53.96
N LEU A 247 -15.62 -0.04 53.90
CA LEU A 247 -16.29 -0.64 52.75
C LEU A 247 -16.00 0.13 51.46
N PHE A 248 -16.17 1.45 51.47
CA PHE A 248 -16.00 2.28 50.27
C PHE A 248 -14.57 2.32 49.77
N VAL A 249 -13.60 2.51 50.68
CA VAL A 249 -12.18 2.50 50.31
C VAL A 249 -11.75 1.09 49.87
N GLY A 250 -12.16 0.06 50.59
CA GLY A 250 -11.82 -1.34 50.30
C GLY A 250 -12.39 -1.80 48.96
N THR A 251 -13.68 -1.60 48.71
CA THR A 251 -14.31 -1.96 47.43
C THR A 251 -13.82 -1.09 46.28
N GLY A 252 -13.50 0.19 46.51
CA GLY A 252 -12.82 1.04 45.52
C GLY A 252 -11.46 0.49 45.11
N GLY A 253 -10.64 0.08 46.07
CA GLY A 253 -9.36 -0.59 45.82
C GLY A 253 -9.52 -1.91 45.06
N LEU A 254 -10.48 -2.74 45.47
CA LEU A 254 -10.79 -4.00 44.80
C LEU A 254 -11.29 -3.80 43.37
N LEU A 255 -12.17 -2.81 43.12
CA LEU A 255 -12.66 -2.51 41.78
C LEU A 255 -11.55 -1.94 40.89
N GLY A 256 -10.65 -1.12 41.43
CA GLY A 256 -9.45 -0.68 40.73
C GLY A 256 -8.55 -1.85 40.32
N LEU A 257 -8.37 -2.82 41.24
CA LEU A 257 -7.64 -4.05 40.95
C LEU A 257 -8.33 -4.89 39.86
N VAL A 258 -9.66 -5.01 39.91
CA VAL A 258 -10.46 -5.68 38.87
C VAL A 258 -10.25 -5.04 37.51
N ASN A 259 -10.37 -3.71 37.41
CA ASN A 259 -10.16 -2.97 36.17
C ASN A 259 -8.75 -3.22 35.61
N MET A 260 -7.73 -3.19 36.48
CA MET A 260 -6.33 -3.43 36.10
C MET A 260 -6.09 -4.87 35.62
N LEU A 261 -6.68 -5.86 36.28
CA LEU A 261 -6.52 -7.29 35.97
C LEU A 261 -7.41 -7.81 34.84
N THR A 262 -8.35 -6.98 34.36
CA THR A 262 -9.17 -7.28 33.19
C THR A 262 -8.33 -7.07 31.92
N GLN A 263 -8.14 -8.14 31.13
CA GLN A 263 -7.19 -8.18 30.01
C GLN A 263 -7.84 -7.97 28.63
N GLY A 264 -9.17 -8.04 28.54
CA GLY A 264 -9.91 -7.85 27.30
C GLY A 264 -11.05 -6.85 27.44
N LEU A 265 -11.56 -6.40 26.30
CA LEU A 265 -12.79 -5.59 26.21
C LEU A 265 -13.91 -6.48 25.68
N GLN A 266 -15.03 -6.53 26.39
CA GLN A 266 -16.25 -7.16 25.87
C GLN A 266 -17.16 -6.08 25.26
N MET A 267 -17.57 -6.29 24.01
CA MET A 267 -18.44 -5.35 23.30
C MET A 267 -19.38 -6.09 22.34
N HIS A 268 -20.69 -5.89 22.49
CA HIS A 268 -21.74 -6.50 21.64
C HIS A 268 -21.66 -8.03 21.45
N GLY A 269 -21.10 -8.76 22.42
CA GLY A 269 -20.90 -10.21 22.33
C GLY A 269 -19.59 -10.63 21.67
N ASN A 270 -18.74 -9.68 21.31
CA ASN A 270 -17.37 -9.89 20.87
C ASN A 270 -16.40 -9.59 22.01
N LEU A 271 -15.29 -10.31 22.04
CA LEU A 271 -14.18 -10.10 22.96
C LEU A 271 -12.97 -9.64 22.17
N ILE A 272 -12.40 -8.50 22.57
CA ILE A 272 -11.13 -8.00 22.07
C ILE A 272 -10.03 -8.41 23.02
N THR A 273 -9.04 -9.15 22.52
CA THR A 273 -7.86 -9.60 23.26
C THR A 273 -6.58 -9.01 22.70
N VAL A 274 -5.60 -8.77 23.55
CA VAL A 274 -4.27 -8.29 23.15
C VAL A 274 -3.39 -9.49 22.78
N ASP A 275 -2.88 -9.51 21.55
CA ASP A 275 -1.92 -10.51 21.11
C ASP A 275 -0.50 -10.10 21.57
N ILE A 276 0.25 -11.05 22.09
CA ILE A 276 1.63 -10.87 22.58
C ILE A 276 2.55 -11.69 21.66
N PRO A 277 3.75 -11.19 21.25
CA PRO A 277 4.42 -9.96 21.69
C PRO A 277 4.13 -8.71 20.85
N ARG A 278 4.28 -7.54 21.48
CA ARG A 278 4.27 -6.24 20.79
C ARG A 278 5.57 -6.02 20.02
N ARG A 279 5.49 -5.39 18.84
CA ARG A 279 6.66 -5.11 18.00
C ARG A 279 7.03 -3.63 18.05
N LYS A 280 8.29 -3.33 18.39
CA LYS A 280 8.83 -1.96 18.46
C LYS A 280 9.43 -1.56 17.11
N TYR A 281 9.19 -0.32 16.69
CA TYR A 281 9.79 0.27 15.49
C TYR A 281 10.54 1.56 15.83
N ARG A 282 11.59 1.87 15.07
CA ARG A 282 12.37 3.10 15.26
C ARG A 282 11.74 4.28 14.54
N ARG A 283 11.29 4.06 13.29
CA ARG A 283 10.59 5.05 12.47
C ARG A 283 9.23 4.51 12.07
N ARG A 284 8.28 5.43 11.82
CA ARG A 284 6.98 5.08 11.24
C ARG A 284 7.13 4.44 9.86
N LEU A 285 8.13 4.85 9.08
CA LEU A 285 8.43 4.26 7.77
C LEU A 285 8.77 2.76 7.91
N ASP A 286 9.62 2.38 8.87
CA ASP A 286 9.99 0.96 9.08
C ASP A 286 8.78 0.08 9.43
N LEU A 287 7.79 0.65 10.15
CA LEU A 287 6.52 -0.02 10.42
C LEU A 287 5.74 -0.24 9.13
N VAL A 288 5.59 0.81 8.33
CA VAL A 288 4.82 0.78 7.08
C VAL A 288 5.44 -0.20 6.10
N GLU A 289 6.76 -0.16 5.90
CA GLU A 289 7.48 -1.11 5.06
C GLU A 289 7.27 -2.57 5.50
N ALA A 290 7.35 -2.83 6.82
CA ALA A 290 7.10 -4.17 7.36
C ALA A 290 5.65 -4.63 7.15
N LEU A 291 4.67 -3.72 7.25
CA LEU A 291 3.26 -4.02 7.00
C LEU A 291 2.99 -4.28 5.52
N ILE A 292 3.56 -3.49 4.61
CA ILE A 292 3.46 -3.69 3.16
C ILE A 292 4.00 -5.07 2.79
N CYS A 293 5.20 -5.40 3.29
CA CYS A 293 5.83 -6.69 3.08
C CYS A 293 4.98 -7.85 3.64
N GLU A 294 4.36 -7.68 4.81
CA GLU A 294 3.48 -8.69 5.42
C GLU A 294 2.16 -8.87 4.66
N THR A 295 1.56 -7.79 4.15
CA THR A 295 0.31 -7.87 3.40
C THR A 295 0.50 -8.48 2.02
N GLY A 296 1.70 -8.37 1.44
CA GLY A 296 2.03 -8.98 0.16
C GLY A 296 1.13 -8.51 -0.99
N ARG A 297 0.58 -7.29 -0.90
CA ARG A 297 -0.27 -6.72 -1.96
C ARG A 297 0.61 -6.25 -3.10
N ASP A 298 0.39 -6.85 -4.25
CA ASP A 298 1.10 -6.62 -5.50
C ASP A 298 0.13 -6.14 -6.60
N ASP A 299 -0.90 -5.38 -6.22
CA ASP A 299 -1.91 -4.83 -7.12
C ASP A 299 -1.70 -3.33 -7.37
N TRP A 300 -0.44 -2.88 -7.44
CA TRP A 300 -0.11 -1.47 -7.66
C TRP A 300 0.17 -1.13 -9.12
N ALA A 301 -0.20 0.09 -9.50
CA ALA A 301 0.15 0.69 -10.78
C ALA A 301 0.53 2.16 -10.63
N TRP A 302 1.49 2.60 -11.44
CA TRP A 302 1.72 4.02 -11.66
C TRP A 302 0.80 4.52 -12.76
N VAL A 303 0.01 5.54 -12.44
CA VAL A 303 -0.95 6.15 -13.36
C VAL A 303 -0.56 7.60 -13.62
N LEU A 304 -0.54 8.01 -14.89
CA LEU A 304 -0.39 9.42 -15.26
C LEU A 304 -1.72 10.15 -15.15
N SER A 305 -1.95 10.85 -14.03
CA SER A 305 -3.17 11.63 -13.79
C SER A 305 -3.23 12.95 -14.59
N GLY A 306 -2.28 13.16 -15.51
CA GLY A 306 -2.17 14.35 -16.36
C GLY A 306 -0.85 14.35 -17.15
N THR A 307 -0.60 15.43 -17.89
CA THR A 307 0.60 15.60 -18.73
C THR A 307 1.48 16.77 -18.28
N CYS A 308 1.50 17.05 -16.98
CA CYS A 308 2.25 18.15 -16.38
C CYS A 308 3.68 17.74 -15.95
N GLY A 309 4.22 16.70 -16.57
CA GLY A 309 5.52 16.12 -16.22
C GLY A 309 5.44 15.02 -15.15
N ILE A 310 6.62 14.65 -14.64
CA ILE A 310 6.85 13.49 -13.76
C ILE A 310 5.99 13.53 -12.49
N ASP A 311 5.68 14.73 -11.99
CA ASP A 311 4.80 14.92 -10.82
C ASP A 311 3.37 14.38 -11.03
N SER A 312 2.95 14.22 -12.28
CA SER A 312 1.65 13.66 -12.65
C SER A 312 1.58 12.14 -12.46
N LEU A 313 2.73 11.46 -12.26
CA LEU A 313 2.77 10.03 -11.91
C LEU A 313 2.25 9.84 -10.48
N GLN A 314 1.24 8.99 -10.33
CA GLN A 314 0.65 8.66 -9.04
C GLN A 314 0.56 7.14 -8.90
N LEU A 315 1.09 6.63 -7.78
CA LEU A 315 0.93 5.24 -7.41
C LEU A 315 -0.50 5.02 -6.94
N GLN A 316 -1.21 4.08 -7.54
CA GLN A 316 -2.61 3.75 -7.27
C GLN A 316 -2.75 2.24 -7.13
N ASP A 317 -3.72 1.83 -6.31
CA ASP A 317 -4.22 0.47 -6.23
C ASP A 317 -5.11 0.18 -7.46
N VAL A 318 -4.78 -0.89 -8.18
CA VAL A 318 -5.47 -1.34 -9.40
C VAL A 318 -5.75 -2.84 -9.27
N PRO A 319 -7.03 -3.25 -9.25
CA PRO A 319 -7.38 -4.67 -9.12
C PRO A 319 -6.68 -5.54 -10.17
N ILE A 320 -6.16 -6.69 -9.75
CA ILE A 320 -5.55 -7.66 -10.67
C ILE A 320 -6.66 -8.15 -11.63
N PRO A 321 -6.51 -7.92 -12.95
CA PRO A 321 -7.53 -8.34 -13.90
C PRO A 321 -7.51 -9.85 -14.14
N ASP A 322 -8.69 -10.44 -14.36
CA ASP A 322 -8.82 -11.82 -14.80
C ASP A 322 -8.64 -11.92 -16.33
N PRO A 323 -7.79 -12.84 -16.83
CA PRO A 323 -7.61 -13.00 -18.27
C PRO A 323 -8.85 -13.64 -18.92
N GLY A 324 -9.25 -13.12 -20.09
CA GLY A 324 -10.26 -13.72 -20.95
C GLY A 324 -9.79 -14.99 -21.69
N ASP A 325 -10.64 -15.50 -22.58
CA ASP A 325 -10.46 -16.80 -23.25
C ASP A 325 -9.08 -17.02 -23.91
N TYR A 326 -8.55 -16.00 -24.58
CA TYR A 326 -7.30 -16.05 -25.35
C TYR A 326 -6.20 -15.19 -24.73
N GLU A 327 -6.35 -14.84 -23.45
CA GLU A 327 -5.46 -13.90 -22.77
C GLU A 327 -4.61 -14.59 -21.72
N VAL A 328 -3.46 -13.99 -21.44
CA VAL A 328 -2.53 -14.41 -20.41
C VAL A 328 -2.39 -13.27 -19.39
N LEU A 329 -2.36 -13.63 -18.12
CA LEU A 329 -2.03 -12.73 -17.02
C LEU A 329 -0.53 -12.85 -16.75
N VAL A 330 0.18 -11.75 -16.91
CA VAL A 330 1.63 -11.66 -16.71
C VAL A 330 1.91 -10.90 -15.42
N LYS A 331 2.71 -11.48 -14.52
CA LYS A 331 3.33 -10.78 -13.40
C LYS A 331 4.66 -10.19 -13.86
N PHE A 332 4.80 -8.88 -13.78
CA PHE A 332 6.02 -8.21 -14.21
C PHE A 332 7.09 -8.21 -13.11
N HIS A 333 8.33 -8.49 -13.51
CA HIS A 333 9.49 -8.50 -12.61
C HIS A 333 10.45 -7.33 -12.87
N ALA A 334 10.45 -6.80 -14.10
CA ALA A 334 11.22 -5.62 -14.45
C ALA A 334 10.59 -4.86 -15.62
N ALA A 335 10.76 -3.54 -15.62
CA ALA A 335 10.39 -2.67 -16.73
C ALA A 335 11.51 -1.67 -17.05
N SER A 336 11.61 -1.21 -18.30
CA SER A 336 12.67 -0.27 -18.68
C SER A 336 12.14 1.02 -19.31
N LEU A 337 12.85 2.13 -19.08
CA LEU A 337 12.45 3.44 -19.56
C LEU A 337 12.88 3.69 -21.01
N ASN A 338 12.04 4.41 -21.74
CA ASN A 338 12.30 4.94 -23.07
C ASN A 338 12.04 6.44 -23.13
N PHE A 339 12.67 7.13 -24.08
CA PHE A 339 12.51 8.60 -24.21
C PHE A 339 11.05 9.02 -24.47
N ARG A 340 10.25 8.16 -25.11
CA ARG A 340 8.81 8.38 -25.29
C ARG A 340 8.07 8.53 -23.97
N ASP A 341 8.51 7.86 -22.91
CA ASP A 341 7.81 7.87 -21.62
C ASP A 341 7.92 9.27 -20.99
N ILE A 342 9.07 9.94 -21.17
CA ILE A 342 9.27 11.36 -20.83
C ILE A 342 8.37 12.26 -21.69
N MET A 343 8.32 12.02 -23.02
CA MET A 343 7.48 12.80 -23.91
C MET A 343 5.99 12.71 -23.55
N ILE A 344 5.53 11.52 -23.16
CA ILE A 344 4.14 11.28 -22.74
C ILE A 344 3.84 11.99 -21.43
N ALA A 345 4.70 11.85 -20.41
CA ALA A 345 4.53 12.52 -19.13
C ALA A 345 4.49 14.05 -19.28
N ASN A 346 5.25 14.62 -20.23
CA ASN A 346 5.30 16.06 -20.52
C ASN A 346 4.25 16.55 -21.54
N GLY A 347 3.38 15.67 -22.06
CA GLY A 347 2.38 16.06 -23.08
C GLY A 347 2.95 16.44 -24.44
N GLN A 348 4.18 16.03 -24.73
CA GLN A 348 4.92 16.32 -25.97
C GLN A 348 4.87 15.16 -26.98
N TYR A 349 4.17 14.07 -26.64
CA TYR A 349 4.04 12.92 -27.51
C TYR A 349 3.09 13.21 -28.68
N TYR A 350 3.48 12.80 -29.88
CA TYR A 350 2.80 13.17 -31.12
C TYR A 350 1.53 12.35 -31.40
N ILE A 351 1.36 11.20 -30.72
CA ILE A 351 0.12 10.43 -30.73
C ILE A 351 -0.64 10.79 -29.46
N LYS A 352 -1.96 10.98 -29.58
CA LYS A 352 -2.82 11.22 -28.42
C LYS A 352 -2.76 10.02 -27.47
N THR A 353 -2.30 10.27 -26.25
CA THR A 353 -2.26 9.29 -25.17
C THR A 353 -3.65 9.08 -24.58
N LYS A 354 -3.93 7.88 -24.08
CA LYS A 354 -5.09 7.57 -23.26
C LYS A 354 -5.08 8.44 -21.99
N ASP A 355 -6.26 8.91 -21.58
CA ASP A 355 -6.39 9.63 -20.30
C ASP A 355 -6.15 8.65 -19.14
N ARG A 356 -5.40 9.08 -18.11
CA ARG A 356 -5.04 8.24 -16.94
C ARG A 356 -4.37 6.92 -17.35
N VAL A 357 -3.45 6.98 -18.31
CA VAL A 357 -2.72 5.81 -18.78
C VAL A 357 -1.74 5.30 -17.73
N ILE A 358 -1.61 3.98 -17.61
CA ILE A 358 -0.42 3.37 -16.99
C ILE A 358 0.73 3.50 -18.00
N PRO A 359 1.84 4.18 -17.73
CA PRO A 359 2.89 4.38 -18.73
C PRO A 359 3.80 3.14 -18.89
N GLY A 360 4.79 3.26 -19.79
CA GLY A 360 5.80 2.24 -20.05
C GLY A 360 5.38 1.23 -21.12
N SER A 361 6.32 0.82 -21.95
CA SER A 361 6.09 -0.13 -23.06
C SER A 361 6.98 -1.37 -23.00
N ASP A 362 7.91 -1.39 -22.05
CA ASP A 362 9.04 -2.29 -22.01
C ASP A 362 9.03 -3.01 -20.66
N ALA A 363 8.68 -4.31 -20.64
CA ALA A 363 8.75 -5.13 -19.44
C ALA A 363 9.03 -6.60 -19.75
N ALA A 364 9.44 -7.33 -18.72
CA ALA A 364 9.56 -8.78 -18.75
C ALA A 364 8.94 -9.36 -17.47
N GLY A 365 8.31 -10.51 -17.61
CA GLY A 365 7.52 -11.12 -16.55
C GLY A 365 7.30 -12.61 -16.74
N GLU A 366 6.49 -13.17 -15.84
CA GLU A 366 6.09 -14.56 -15.84
C GLU A 366 4.57 -14.67 -16.02
N ILE A 367 4.11 -15.64 -16.82
CA ILE A 367 2.68 -15.94 -16.94
C ILE A 367 2.22 -16.65 -15.67
N VAL A 368 1.29 -16.03 -14.94
CA VAL A 368 0.72 -16.61 -13.70
C VAL A 368 -0.64 -17.27 -13.93
N LYS A 369 -1.37 -16.89 -14.99
CA LYS A 369 -2.67 -17.47 -15.35
C LYS A 369 -2.90 -17.37 -16.85
N VAL A 370 -3.56 -18.37 -17.43
CA VAL A 370 -3.91 -18.43 -18.85
C VAL A 370 -5.42 -18.63 -19.03
N GLY A 371 -5.96 -18.04 -20.09
CA GLY A 371 -7.33 -18.28 -20.54
C GLY A 371 -7.53 -19.69 -21.09
N PRO A 372 -8.77 -20.20 -21.08
CA PRO A 372 -9.10 -21.58 -21.49
C PRO A 372 -8.80 -21.93 -22.96
N LYS A 373 -8.60 -20.94 -23.83
CA LYS A 373 -8.32 -21.13 -25.27
C LYS A 373 -6.91 -20.70 -25.68
N VAL A 374 -6.06 -20.33 -24.72
CA VAL A 374 -4.65 -20.04 -24.99
C VAL A 374 -3.93 -21.31 -25.43
N THR A 375 -3.11 -21.21 -26.46
CA THR A 375 -2.38 -22.35 -27.05
C THR A 375 -0.88 -22.13 -27.18
N ARG A 376 -0.42 -20.88 -27.24
CA ARG A 376 0.99 -20.51 -27.35
C ARG A 376 1.73 -20.61 -26.03
N PHE A 377 1.04 -20.43 -24.91
CA PHE A 377 1.66 -20.29 -23.61
C PHE A 377 1.00 -21.08 -22.47
N SER A 378 1.77 -21.34 -21.42
CA SER A 378 1.38 -21.96 -20.16
C SER A 378 1.89 -21.14 -18.97
N THR A 379 1.27 -21.32 -17.80
CA THR A 379 1.75 -20.77 -16.53
C THR A 379 3.22 -21.14 -16.27
N GLY A 380 4.00 -20.20 -15.73
CA GLY A 380 5.43 -20.34 -15.47
C GLY A 380 6.34 -19.88 -16.60
N GLN A 381 5.79 -19.60 -17.80
CA GLN A 381 6.62 -19.15 -18.91
C GLN A 381 7.02 -17.68 -18.80
N ARG A 382 8.26 -17.43 -19.22
CA ARG A 382 8.90 -16.11 -19.16
C ARG A 382 8.64 -15.36 -20.45
N VAL A 383 7.96 -14.22 -20.36
CA VAL A 383 7.48 -13.49 -21.52
C VAL A 383 7.72 -11.99 -21.41
N SER A 384 7.59 -11.35 -22.56
CA SER A 384 7.56 -9.89 -22.68
C SER A 384 6.43 -9.50 -23.63
N PRO A 385 5.61 -8.50 -23.27
CA PRO A 385 4.63 -7.96 -24.20
C PRO A 385 5.34 -7.21 -25.34
N ILE A 386 4.76 -7.26 -26.53
CA ILE A 386 5.28 -6.51 -27.68
C ILE A 386 4.81 -5.06 -27.63
N PHE A 387 5.60 -4.14 -28.18
CA PHE A 387 5.34 -2.70 -28.10
C PHE A 387 3.97 -2.29 -28.70
N HIS A 388 3.67 -2.77 -29.92
CA HIS A 388 2.36 -2.59 -30.58
C HIS A 388 1.63 -3.92 -30.57
N LEU A 389 0.59 -4.06 -29.75
CA LEU A 389 -0.06 -5.34 -29.46
C LEU A 389 -0.64 -6.05 -30.70
N THR A 390 -0.91 -5.32 -31.78
CA THR A 390 -1.47 -5.86 -33.03
C THR A 390 -0.45 -5.95 -34.17
N HIS A 391 0.77 -5.40 -34.03
CA HIS A 391 1.77 -5.40 -35.11
C HIS A 391 2.51 -6.74 -35.14
N LEU A 392 1.84 -7.77 -35.65
CA LEU A 392 2.39 -9.12 -35.59
C LEU A 392 3.45 -9.38 -36.67
N TYR A 393 3.26 -8.84 -37.88
CA TYR A 393 4.15 -9.05 -39.03
C TYR A 393 3.97 -7.96 -40.09
N GLY A 394 4.91 -7.90 -41.03
CA GLY A 394 4.83 -7.02 -42.20
C GLY A 394 4.92 -5.53 -41.88
N SER A 395 4.48 -4.71 -42.83
CA SER A 395 4.42 -3.24 -42.72
C SER A 395 3.40 -2.82 -41.65
N VAL A 396 3.73 -1.74 -40.94
CA VAL A 396 2.83 -1.14 -39.94
C VAL A 396 1.54 -0.63 -40.58
N LYS A 397 0.41 -0.84 -39.90
CA LYS A 397 -0.91 -0.34 -40.28
C LYS A 397 -1.38 0.71 -39.28
N ASP A 398 -2.37 1.52 -39.65
CA ASP A 398 -2.91 2.56 -38.75
C ASP A 398 -3.46 1.97 -37.45
N MET A 399 -4.07 0.78 -37.52
CA MET A 399 -4.53 0.05 -36.34
C MET A 399 -3.39 -0.25 -35.37
N ASP A 400 -2.21 -0.64 -35.88
CA ASP A 400 -1.05 -0.98 -35.05
C ASP A 400 -0.57 0.22 -34.24
N ILE A 401 -0.55 1.40 -34.86
CA ILE A 401 -0.16 2.67 -34.22
C ILE A 401 -1.10 3.00 -33.05
N GLN A 402 -2.38 2.62 -33.14
CA GLN A 402 -3.37 2.83 -32.08
C GLN A 402 -3.29 1.79 -30.96
N HIS A 403 -2.47 0.74 -31.06
CA HIS A 403 -2.33 -0.32 -30.06
C HIS A 403 -0.94 -0.32 -29.37
N GLN A 404 -0.39 0.87 -29.12
CA GLN A 404 0.89 1.04 -28.41
C GLN A 404 0.71 0.99 -26.88
N LEU A 405 1.53 0.15 -26.23
CA LEU A 405 1.58 0.09 -24.76
C LEU A 405 2.13 1.37 -24.14
N GLY A 406 1.61 1.70 -22.97
CA GLY A 406 1.97 2.90 -22.21
C GLY A 406 1.76 4.18 -23.03
N GLY A 407 0.69 4.21 -23.83
CA GLY A 407 0.39 5.26 -24.79
C GLY A 407 -1.11 5.33 -25.04
N THR A 408 -1.58 4.71 -26.11
CA THR A 408 -3.03 4.57 -26.38
C THR A 408 -3.65 3.40 -25.61
N TYR A 409 -2.83 2.45 -25.17
CA TYR A 409 -3.18 1.40 -24.21
C TYR A 409 -2.40 1.58 -22.91
N ASP A 410 -2.94 1.01 -21.83
CA ASP A 410 -2.20 0.90 -20.57
C ASP A 410 -0.91 0.11 -20.79
N GLY A 411 0.12 0.52 -20.08
CA GLY A 411 1.47 0.06 -20.19
C GLY A 411 1.82 -0.99 -19.15
N VAL A 412 3.07 -0.91 -18.69
CA VAL A 412 3.70 -1.99 -17.91
C VAL A 412 4.27 -1.51 -16.58
N PHE A 413 4.11 -0.24 -16.21
CA PHE A 413 4.40 0.23 -14.85
C PHE A 413 3.25 -0.12 -13.88
N CYS A 414 2.88 -1.39 -13.87
CA CYS A 414 1.91 -2.04 -12.98
C CYS A 414 2.38 -3.46 -12.72
N GLU A 415 2.09 -4.04 -11.57
CA GLU A 415 2.64 -5.37 -11.22
C GLU A 415 2.07 -6.52 -12.04
N TYR A 416 0.84 -6.39 -12.54
CA TYR A 416 0.19 -7.35 -13.42
C TYR A 416 -0.35 -6.70 -14.69
N GLY A 417 -0.28 -7.42 -15.80
CA GLY A 417 -0.89 -7.02 -17.08
C GLY A 417 -1.56 -8.21 -17.77
N VAL A 418 -2.68 -7.95 -18.45
CA VAL A 418 -3.39 -8.94 -19.27
C VAL A 418 -3.19 -8.63 -20.74
N PHE A 419 -2.82 -9.64 -21.49
CA PHE A 419 -2.55 -9.52 -22.92
C PHE A 419 -3.15 -10.70 -23.66
N ASN A 420 -3.65 -10.46 -24.87
CA ASN A 420 -3.89 -11.56 -25.81
C ASN A 420 -2.59 -12.35 -26.00
N GLU A 421 -2.66 -13.69 -26.12
CA GLU A 421 -1.48 -14.54 -26.29
C GLU A 421 -0.61 -14.14 -27.51
N HIS A 422 -1.18 -13.48 -28.52
CA HIS A 422 -0.45 -12.95 -29.66
C HIS A 422 0.33 -11.66 -29.38
N GLY A 423 -0.01 -10.93 -28.32
CA GLY A 423 0.64 -9.71 -27.87
C GLY A 423 1.88 -9.95 -27.01
N CYS A 424 2.31 -11.21 -26.83
CA CYS A 424 3.51 -11.57 -26.10
C CYS A 424 4.48 -12.40 -26.94
N VAL A 425 5.76 -12.32 -26.56
CA VAL A 425 6.85 -13.18 -27.04
C VAL A 425 7.57 -13.81 -25.86
N GLU A 426 8.13 -14.99 -26.07
CA GLU A 426 9.05 -15.61 -25.11
C GLU A 426 10.36 -14.81 -25.06
N ILE A 427 10.88 -14.59 -23.86
CA ILE A 427 12.17 -13.92 -23.68
C ILE A 427 13.32 -14.93 -23.77
N PRO A 428 14.52 -14.53 -24.25
CA PRO A 428 15.67 -15.43 -24.30
C PRO A 428 15.98 -16.04 -22.93
N SER A 429 16.22 -17.36 -22.89
CA SER A 429 16.46 -18.10 -21.64
C SER A 429 17.74 -17.62 -20.95
N THR A 430 18.69 -17.14 -21.77
CA THR A 430 19.98 -16.60 -21.35
C THR A 430 19.91 -15.25 -20.65
N LEU A 431 18.75 -14.56 -20.68
CA LEU A 431 18.57 -13.24 -20.08
C LEU A 431 17.79 -13.32 -18.77
N SER A 432 18.13 -12.46 -17.82
CA SER A 432 17.29 -12.12 -16.66
C SER A 432 16.08 -11.28 -17.08
N TYR A 433 15.07 -11.14 -16.21
CA TYR A 433 13.94 -10.23 -16.47
C TYR A 433 14.41 -8.78 -16.67
N ARG A 434 15.39 -8.34 -15.86
CA ARG A 434 16.00 -7.02 -15.96
C ARG A 434 16.60 -6.76 -17.34
N GLU A 435 17.33 -7.73 -17.89
CA GLU A 435 17.90 -7.67 -19.24
C GLU A 435 16.81 -7.73 -20.31
N ALA A 436 15.87 -8.68 -20.21
CA ALA A 436 14.83 -8.87 -21.21
C ALA A 436 13.85 -7.69 -21.31
N ALA A 437 13.60 -6.96 -20.20
CA ALA A 437 12.76 -5.77 -20.18
C ALA A 437 13.27 -4.65 -21.09
N THR A 438 14.53 -4.70 -21.54
CA THR A 438 15.13 -3.69 -22.44
C THR A 438 14.84 -3.91 -23.92
N LEU A 439 14.26 -5.06 -24.27
CA LEU A 439 14.13 -5.53 -25.64
C LEU A 439 12.96 -4.90 -26.45
N PRO A 440 11.74 -4.75 -25.90
CA PRO A 440 10.54 -4.51 -26.73
C PRO A 440 10.56 -3.21 -27.54
N CYS A 441 11.09 -2.13 -26.99
CA CYS A 441 11.25 -0.87 -27.71
C CYS A 441 12.67 -0.73 -28.27
N ALA A 442 13.68 -0.64 -27.39
CA ALA A 442 15.00 -0.16 -27.80
C ALA A 442 15.76 -1.17 -28.68
N ALA A 443 15.83 -2.44 -28.25
CA ALA A 443 16.50 -3.48 -29.02
C ALA A 443 15.77 -3.75 -30.33
N LEU A 444 14.44 -3.90 -30.28
CA LEU A 444 13.63 -4.16 -31.47
C LEU A 444 13.74 -3.02 -32.50
N THR A 445 13.83 -1.77 -32.06
CA THR A 445 14.07 -0.62 -32.95
C THR A 445 15.41 -0.74 -33.67
N ALA A 446 16.48 -1.08 -32.93
CA ALA A 446 17.80 -1.29 -33.51
C ALA A 446 17.83 -2.49 -34.47
N TRP A 447 17.18 -3.58 -34.10
CA TRP A 447 17.06 -4.77 -34.94
C TRP A 447 16.30 -4.47 -36.23
N ASN A 448 15.16 -3.77 -36.14
CA ASN A 448 14.43 -3.34 -37.33
C ASN A 448 15.34 -2.46 -38.20
N ALA A 449 16.07 -1.50 -37.62
CA ALA A 449 16.97 -0.62 -38.38
C ALA A 449 17.96 -1.37 -39.28
N LEU A 450 18.52 -2.48 -38.79
CA LEU A 450 19.55 -3.26 -39.47
C LEU A 450 18.99 -4.42 -40.31
N TYR A 451 17.87 -5.03 -39.91
CA TYR A 451 17.39 -6.29 -40.50
C TYR A 451 15.94 -6.27 -41.00
N GLY A 452 15.13 -5.29 -40.58
CA GLY A 452 13.72 -5.20 -40.96
C GLY A 452 13.44 -4.39 -42.24
N GLY A 453 14.48 -3.82 -42.86
CA GLY A 453 14.38 -3.07 -44.12
C GLY A 453 14.57 -3.94 -45.36
N PRO A 454 14.38 -3.37 -46.56
CA PRO A 454 14.68 -4.06 -47.82
C PRO A 454 16.17 -4.40 -47.96
N ARG A 455 17.04 -3.54 -47.39
CA ARG A 455 18.46 -3.85 -47.17
C ARG A 455 18.61 -4.44 -45.77
N LYS A 456 19.23 -5.63 -45.70
CA LYS A 456 19.64 -6.28 -44.45
C LYS A 456 21.15 -6.13 -44.27
N LEU A 457 21.59 -5.99 -43.03
CA LEU A 457 23.02 -5.93 -42.69
C LEU A 457 23.75 -7.19 -43.17
N LYS A 458 24.95 -7.01 -43.71
CA LYS A 458 25.85 -8.10 -44.11
C LYS A 458 27.22 -7.96 -43.44
N PRO A 459 27.96 -9.07 -43.25
CA PRO A 459 29.35 -9.00 -42.83
C PRO A 459 30.17 -8.06 -43.72
N GLY A 460 30.98 -7.21 -43.08
CA GLY A 460 31.77 -6.19 -43.76
C GLY A 460 31.00 -4.93 -44.18
N ASP A 461 29.72 -4.78 -43.83
CA ASP A 461 29.02 -3.49 -43.90
C ASP A 461 29.57 -2.53 -42.81
N VAL A 462 29.27 -1.24 -42.97
CA VAL A 462 29.61 -0.20 -41.97
C VAL A 462 28.34 0.36 -41.36
N VAL A 463 28.27 0.39 -40.02
CA VAL A 463 27.14 0.95 -39.27
C VAL A 463 27.61 2.17 -38.48
N LEU A 464 26.90 3.29 -38.65
CA LEU A 464 27.08 4.49 -37.84
C LEU A 464 25.98 4.56 -36.77
N THR A 465 26.39 4.66 -35.50
CA THR A 465 25.48 4.88 -34.37
C THR A 465 25.73 6.24 -33.72
N GLN A 466 24.66 6.88 -33.24
CA GLN A 466 24.74 8.20 -32.62
C GLN A 466 24.44 8.13 -31.13
N GLY A 467 25.36 8.59 -30.29
CA GLY A 467 25.22 8.62 -28.83
C GLY A 467 25.33 7.23 -28.17
N SER A 468 24.95 7.19 -26.89
CA SER A 468 25.10 6.04 -25.99
C SER A 468 23.78 5.64 -25.30
N GLY A 469 22.66 5.99 -25.93
CA GLY A 469 21.34 5.55 -25.49
C GLY A 469 21.07 4.10 -25.91
N GLY A 470 20.00 3.51 -25.35
CA GLY A 470 19.66 2.09 -25.57
C GLY A 470 19.63 1.64 -27.04
N VAL A 471 18.94 2.37 -27.92
CA VAL A 471 18.85 2.01 -29.35
C VAL A 471 20.23 2.00 -30.03
N SER A 472 21.06 3.00 -29.74
CA SER A 472 22.39 3.13 -30.35
C SER A 472 23.35 2.05 -29.87
N ILE A 473 23.26 1.68 -28.59
CA ILE A 473 24.08 0.59 -28.04
C ILE A 473 23.63 -0.76 -28.60
N PHE A 474 22.32 -1.04 -28.66
CA PHE A 474 21.84 -2.26 -29.31
C PHE A 474 22.24 -2.34 -30.78
N ALA A 475 22.15 -1.22 -31.51
CA ALA A 475 22.58 -1.17 -32.91
C ALA A 475 24.09 -1.46 -33.06
N LEU A 476 24.92 -0.94 -32.16
CA LEU A 476 26.34 -1.29 -32.10
C LEU A 476 26.51 -2.78 -31.88
N GLN A 477 25.90 -3.36 -30.84
CA GLN A 477 26.08 -4.77 -30.50
C GLN A 477 25.59 -5.70 -31.63
N PHE A 478 24.40 -5.45 -32.19
CA PHE A 478 23.87 -6.22 -33.32
C PHE A 478 24.71 -6.06 -34.59
N ALA A 479 25.29 -4.88 -34.82
CA ALA A 479 26.21 -4.67 -35.94
C ALA A 479 27.51 -5.48 -35.76
N LYS A 480 28.08 -5.51 -34.54
CA LYS A 480 29.26 -6.33 -34.24
C LYS A 480 28.97 -7.82 -34.37
N LEU A 481 27.81 -8.29 -33.90
CA LEU A 481 27.36 -9.67 -34.14
C LEU A 481 27.23 -9.99 -35.63
N GLY A 482 26.76 -9.04 -36.43
CA GLY A 482 26.64 -9.16 -37.88
C GLY A 482 27.98 -9.07 -38.65
N GLY A 483 29.11 -8.91 -37.96
CA GLY A 483 30.43 -8.78 -38.58
C GLY A 483 30.67 -7.44 -39.27
N ALA A 484 29.96 -6.38 -38.85
CA ALA A 484 30.12 -5.04 -39.38
C ALA A 484 31.21 -4.24 -38.65
N GLN A 485 31.74 -3.24 -39.36
CA GLN A 485 32.49 -2.16 -38.72
C GLN A 485 31.49 -1.18 -38.10
N VAL A 486 31.73 -0.74 -36.87
CA VAL A 486 30.90 0.25 -36.17
C VAL A 486 31.67 1.54 -35.95
N ILE A 487 31.06 2.63 -36.37
CA ILE A 487 31.47 4.00 -36.07
C ILE A 487 30.44 4.57 -35.10
N SER A 488 30.87 5.09 -33.95
CA SER A 488 29.97 5.67 -32.96
C SER A 488 30.32 7.12 -32.69
N THR A 489 29.30 7.97 -32.59
CA THR A 489 29.46 9.37 -32.22
C THR A 489 29.02 9.62 -30.78
N THR A 490 29.71 10.51 -30.06
CA THR A 490 29.36 10.91 -28.68
C THR A 490 29.91 12.31 -28.41
N SER A 491 29.37 13.05 -27.43
CA SER A 491 29.98 14.31 -26.95
C SER A 491 30.91 14.12 -25.76
N ASN A 492 30.96 12.91 -25.21
CA ASN A 492 31.63 12.61 -23.94
C ASN A 492 32.67 11.50 -24.14
N ALA A 493 33.92 11.80 -23.78
CA ALA A 493 35.07 10.92 -23.94
C ALA A 493 34.95 9.63 -23.11
N GLU A 494 34.45 9.69 -21.87
CA GLU A 494 34.26 8.52 -21.01
C GLU A 494 33.22 7.56 -21.61
N LYS A 495 32.11 8.10 -22.12
CA LYS A 495 31.12 7.31 -22.86
C LYS A 495 31.70 6.74 -24.15
N GLY A 496 32.61 7.46 -24.79
CA GLY A 496 33.38 6.99 -25.95
C GLY A 496 34.26 5.77 -25.63
N ALA A 497 34.95 5.77 -24.49
CA ALA A 497 35.73 4.62 -24.02
C ALA A 497 34.83 3.39 -23.81
N LYS A 498 33.69 3.55 -23.13
CA LYS A 498 32.73 2.45 -22.93
C LYS A 498 32.15 1.91 -24.24
N LEU A 499 31.88 2.77 -25.23
CA LEU A 499 31.44 2.33 -26.56
C LEU A 499 32.51 1.51 -27.27
N ARG A 500 33.80 1.86 -27.11
CA ARG A 500 34.93 1.08 -27.62
C ARG A 500 35.02 -0.29 -26.96
N ASP A 501 34.82 -0.36 -25.65
CA ASP A 501 34.80 -1.63 -24.89
C ASP A 501 33.68 -2.56 -25.36
N LEU A 502 32.55 -1.99 -25.81
CA LEU A 502 31.44 -2.74 -26.43
C LEU A 502 31.72 -3.16 -27.89
N GLY A 503 32.84 -2.73 -28.48
CA GLY A 503 33.29 -3.15 -29.80
C GLY A 503 33.16 -2.09 -30.90
N ALA A 504 32.86 -0.83 -30.59
CA ALA A 504 32.95 0.23 -31.59
C ALA A 504 34.39 0.38 -32.10
N ASP A 505 34.57 0.30 -33.42
CA ASP A 505 35.89 0.36 -34.05
C ASP A 505 36.41 1.81 -34.10
N VAL A 506 35.50 2.76 -34.35
CA VAL A 506 35.81 4.19 -34.44
C VAL A 506 34.89 4.98 -33.53
N ILE A 507 35.47 5.90 -32.74
CA ILE A 507 34.74 6.85 -31.90
C ILE A 507 34.99 8.25 -32.45
N ILE A 508 33.93 9.02 -32.69
CA ILE A 508 34.02 10.42 -33.12
C ILE A 508 33.36 11.30 -32.06
N ASN A 509 34.13 12.26 -31.54
CA ASN A 509 33.58 13.28 -30.65
C ASN A 509 32.95 14.41 -31.47
N TYR A 510 31.63 14.44 -31.59
CA TYR A 510 30.95 15.46 -32.40
C TYR A 510 30.98 16.87 -31.76
N ALA A 511 31.37 17.00 -30.50
CA ALA A 511 31.58 18.30 -29.86
C ALA A 511 32.92 18.92 -30.26
N GLU A 512 33.89 18.09 -30.68
CA GLU A 512 35.22 18.50 -31.13
C GLU A 512 35.29 18.56 -32.67
N ASP A 513 34.51 17.74 -33.36
CA ASP A 513 34.44 17.68 -34.81
C ASP A 513 33.06 18.11 -35.32
N SER A 514 32.96 19.34 -35.83
CA SER A 514 31.73 19.87 -36.41
C SER A 514 31.38 19.26 -37.77
N GLU A 515 32.33 18.63 -38.45
CA GLU A 515 32.18 17.97 -39.77
C GLU A 515 32.25 16.44 -39.64
N TRP A 516 31.79 15.91 -38.49
CA TRP A 516 31.91 14.51 -38.12
C TRP A 516 31.35 13.53 -39.17
N GLY A 517 30.41 13.96 -40.02
CA GLY A 517 29.84 13.16 -41.09
C GLY A 517 30.88 12.83 -42.17
N GLN A 518 31.69 13.81 -42.58
CA GLN A 518 32.80 13.58 -43.50
C GLN A 518 33.90 12.73 -42.84
N THR A 519 34.17 13.00 -41.56
CA THR A 519 35.10 12.18 -40.78
C THR A 519 34.64 10.73 -40.71
N ALA A 520 33.37 10.46 -40.38
CA ALA A 520 32.80 9.12 -40.36
C ALA A 520 32.94 8.43 -41.73
N LYS A 521 32.66 9.15 -42.81
CA LYS A 521 32.83 8.62 -44.17
C LYS A 521 34.27 8.23 -44.47
N SER A 522 35.22 9.08 -44.13
CA SER A 522 36.65 8.82 -44.30
C SER A 522 37.20 7.78 -43.31
N GLN A 523 36.54 7.49 -42.19
CA GLN A 523 36.97 6.47 -41.23
C GLN A 523 36.37 5.07 -41.52
N SER A 524 35.39 4.99 -42.42
CA SER A 524 34.92 3.70 -42.94
C SER A 524 36.08 2.94 -43.61
N HIS A 525 36.16 1.61 -43.44
CA HIS A 525 37.27 0.80 -43.94
C HIS A 525 37.40 0.84 -45.48
N ARG A 526 36.30 1.11 -46.19
CA ARG A 526 36.27 1.30 -47.66
C ARG A 526 36.30 2.76 -48.09
N LYS A 527 36.42 3.72 -47.16
CA LYS A 527 36.40 5.17 -47.40
C LYS A 527 35.17 5.65 -48.21
N ARG A 528 34.05 4.92 -48.13
CA ARG A 528 32.83 5.20 -48.92
C ARG A 528 31.63 5.66 -48.09
N GLY A 529 31.70 5.55 -46.76
CA GLY A 529 30.59 5.88 -45.88
C GLY A 529 29.96 4.68 -45.20
N ALA A 530 28.97 4.95 -44.35
CA ALA A 530 28.19 3.95 -43.65
C ALA A 530 27.10 3.34 -44.54
N ASP A 531 26.96 2.01 -44.54
CA ASP A 531 25.85 1.31 -45.18
C ASP A 531 24.54 1.51 -44.41
N PHE A 532 24.63 1.64 -43.09
CA PHE A 532 23.52 1.96 -42.21
C PHE A 532 23.88 3.12 -41.30
N VAL A 533 22.98 4.10 -41.20
CA VAL A 533 23.05 5.17 -40.19
C VAL A 533 21.83 5.06 -39.29
N VAL A 534 22.07 4.92 -37.99
CA VAL A 534 21.02 4.91 -36.96
C VAL A 534 20.88 6.35 -36.43
N GLU A 535 19.97 7.11 -37.04
CA GLU A 535 19.76 8.54 -36.79
C GLU A 535 18.77 8.74 -35.64
N ILE A 536 19.27 9.26 -34.51
CA ILE A 536 18.48 9.55 -33.30
C ILE A 536 18.52 11.02 -32.86
N ALA A 537 19.44 11.83 -33.39
CA ALA A 537 19.79 13.16 -32.86
C ALA A 537 19.30 14.34 -33.71
N ASN A 538 18.46 14.10 -34.73
CA ASN A 538 18.00 15.10 -35.69
C ASN A 538 19.16 15.83 -36.42
N THR A 539 20.24 15.10 -36.73
CA THR A 539 21.46 15.60 -37.38
C THR A 539 21.58 15.18 -38.85
N MET A 540 20.46 15.27 -39.56
CA MET A 540 20.29 14.66 -40.88
C MET A 540 21.34 15.09 -41.93
N VAL A 541 21.82 16.34 -41.86
CA VAL A 541 22.87 16.86 -42.76
C VAL A 541 24.18 16.10 -42.59
N GLN A 542 24.60 15.85 -41.35
CA GLN A 542 25.85 15.11 -41.09
C GLN A 542 25.68 13.62 -41.41
N SER A 543 24.49 13.06 -41.15
CA SER A 543 24.18 11.68 -41.54
C SER A 543 24.14 11.48 -43.06
N SER A 544 23.67 12.46 -43.84
CA SER A 544 23.71 12.40 -45.30
C SER A 544 25.15 12.51 -45.84
N GLN A 545 26.04 13.22 -45.15
CA GLN A 545 27.47 13.24 -45.47
C GLN A 545 28.17 11.92 -45.11
N ALA A 546 27.76 11.26 -44.02
CA ALA A 546 28.36 10.01 -43.54
C ALA A 546 27.94 8.76 -44.34
N VAL A 547 26.71 8.75 -44.87
CA VAL A 547 26.15 7.56 -45.53
C VAL A 547 26.85 7.27 -46.86
N ALA A 548 27.00 5.98 -47.17
CA ALA A 548 27.46 5.52 -48.47
C ALA A 548 26.35 5.63 -49.52
N ASN A 549 26.74 5.69 -50.80
CA ASN A 549 25.79 5.50 -51.89
C ASN A 549 25.10 4.14 -51.75
N ASN A 550 23.79 4.12 -51.96
CA ASN A 550 22.85 3.03 -51.72
C ASN A 550 22.78 2.54 -50.26
N GLY A 551 23.26 3.36 -49.31
CA GLY A 551 23.09 3.12 -47.88
C GLY A 551 21.67 3.46 -47.39
N CYS A 552 21.41 3.17 -46.12
CA CYS A 552 20.13 3.42 -45.46
C CYS A 552 20.33 4.30 -44.23
N ILE A 553 19.61 5.41 -44.15
CA ILE A 553 19.47 6.22 -42.93
C ILE A 553 18.16 5.83 -42.25
N ALA A 554 18.26 5.10 -41.15
CA ALA A 554 17.15 4.71 -40.29
C ALA A 554 16.86 5.82 -39.28
N THR A 555 15.77 6.57 -39.47
CA THR A 555 15.41 7.70 -38.60
C THR A 555 14.48 7.25 -37.48
N ILE A 556 14.90 7.50 -36.23
CA ILE A 556 14.24 7.03 -35.01
C ILE A 556 13.88 8.24 -34.15
N GLY A 557 12.58 8.55 -34.08
CA GLY A 557 12.05 9.61 -33.21
C GLY A 557 12.57 11.03 -33.52
N ARG A 558 12.27 11.97 -32.63
CA ARG A 558 12.76 13.36 -32.64
C ARG A 558 13.44 13.63 -31.29
N ARG A 559 14.77 13.62 -31.23
CA ARG A 559 15.53 14.16 -30.09
C ARG A 559 16.31 15.38 -30.57
N GLY A 560 15.97 16.58 -30.09
CA GLY A 560 16.58 17.87 -30.49
C GLY A 560 15.60 18.91 -31.01
N ASN A 561 15.99 20.20 -31.03
CA ASN A 561 15.17 21.33 -31.48
C ASN A 561 14.84 21.22 -32.98
N SER A 562 13.56 21.37 -33.33
CA SER A 562 13.02 21.25 -34.69
C SER A 562 13.30 22.44 -35.62
N GLU A 563 14.16 23.38 -35.23
CA GLU A 563 14.31 24.66 -35.95
C GLU A 563 15.43 24.70 -37.00
N ARG A 564 16.16 23.61 -37.26
CA ARG A 564 17.22 23.64 -38.29
C ARG A 564 17.06 22.53 -39.32
N GLY A 565 16.60 22.90 -40.51
CA GLY A 565 17.11 22.30 -41.76
C GLY A 565 16.28 21.24 -42.47
N ALA A 566 14.96 21.20 -42.32
CA ALA A 566 14.11 20.28 -43.10
C ALA A 566 14.07 20.56 -44.63
N GLY A 567 14.81 21.54 -45.14
CA GLY A 567 14.54 22.15 -46.45
C GLY A 567 15.49 21.87 -47.61
N SER A 568 16.75 21.44 -47.45
CA SER A 568 17.69 21.64 -48.59
C SER A 568 18.86 20.67 -48.80
N SER A 569 19.10 19.64 -47.97
CA SER A 569 20.33 18.83 -48.10
C SER A 569 20.14 17.39 -48.63
N HIS A 570 18.91 16.92 -48.88
CA HIS A 570 18.66 15.54 -49.31
C HIS A 570 18.88 15.29 -50.82
N SER A 571 18.97 16.32 -51.65
CA SER A 571 18.90 16.17 -53.11
C SER A 571 20.16 15.60 -53.78
N SER A 572 21.28 15.49 -53.07
CA SER A 572 22.58 15.07 -53.66
C SER A 572 23.07 13.69 -53.23
N VAL A 573 22.40 13.00 -52.30
CA VAL A 573 22.87 11.72 -51.75
C VAL A 573 21.99 10.57 -52.21
N LEU A 574 22.61 9.57 -52.86
CA LEU A 574 21.93 8.36 -53.34
C LEU A 574 21.68 7.37 -52.20
N ALA A 575 20.86 7.71 -51.19
CA ALA A 575 20.59 6.84 -50.04
C ALA A 575 19.09 6.72 -49.75
N THR A 576 18.68 5.60 -49.14
CA THR A 576 17.30 5.43 -48.64
C THR A 576 17.16 6.05 -47.26
N VAL A 577 16.17 6.91 -47.07
CA VAL A 577 15.79 7.39 -45.73
C VAL A 577 14.55 6.62 -45.30
N ARG A 578 14.67 5.83 -44.22
CA ARG A 578 13.58 5.00 -43.70
C ARG A 578 13.23 5.43 -42.29
N ARG A 579 12.01 5.91 -42.09
CA ARG A 579 11.48 6.20 -40.76
C ARG A 579 11.03 4.93 -40.08
N ILE A 580 11.45 4.74 -38.83
CA ILE A 580 11.18 3.52 -38.07
C ILE A 580 10.24 3.82 -36.92
N LEU A 581 9.21 3.00 -36.80
CA LEU A 581 8.34 2.92 -35.64
C LEU A 581 8.52 1.53 -35.02
N VAL A 582 9.47 1.41 -34.11
CA VAL A 582 9.85 0.16 -33.42
C VAL A 582 9.93 -1.02 -34.40
N GLY A 583 9.24 -2.14 -34.16
CA GLY A 583 9.18 -3.31 -35.02
C GLY A 583 7.96 -4.18 -34.69
N ASN A 584 7.77 -5.25 -35.47
CA ASN A 584 6.67 -6.20 -35.28
C ASN A 584 7.11 -7.42 -34.46
N ARG A 585 6.14 -8.24 -34.04
CA ARG A 585 6.40 -9.47 -33.27
C ARG A 585 7.38 -10.41 -33.96
N GLN A 586 7.23 -10.66 -35.27
CA GLN A 586 8.14 -11.53 -36.03
C GLN A 586 9.60 -11.07 -35.92
N LEU A 587 9.86 -9.76 -36.07
CA LEU A 587 11.20 -9.20 -35.92
C LEU A 587 11.73 -9.33 -34.48
N GLN A 588 10.85 -9.27 -33.48
CA GLN A 588 11.24 -9.48 -32.07
C GLN A 588 11.58 -10.94 -31.80
N GLU A 589 10.83 -11.88 -32.35
CA GLU A 589 11.13 -13.32 -32.26
C GLU A 589 12.46 -13.65 -32.98
N ASP A 590 12.69 -13.10 -34.17
CA ASP A 590 13.97 -13.24 -34.90
C ASP A 590 15.15 -12.66 -34.10
N MET A 591 14.95 -11.49 -33.48
CA MET A 591 15.94 -10.85 -32.61
C MET A 591 16.24 -11.68 -31.37
N ASN A 592 15.20 -12.19 -30.70
CA ASN A 592 15.35 -13.03 -29.51
C ASN A 592 16.11 -14.31 -29.82
N ALA A 593 15.83 -14.94 -30.97
CA ALA A 593 16.59 -16.10 -31.44
C ALA A 593 18.07 -15.78 -31.67
N ALA A 594 18.39 -14.61 -32.24
CA ALA A 594 19.77 -14.18 -32.41
C ALA A 594 20.48 -13.95 -31.07
N ILE A 595 19.81 -13.31 -30.10
CA ILE A 595 20.32 -13.09 -28.75
C ILE A 595 20.58 -14.41 -28.03
N GLU A 596 19.67 -15.38 -28.16
CA GLU A 596 19.77 -16.70 -27.53
C GLU A 596 21.03 -17.44 -27.98
N VAL A 597 21.32 -17.43 -29.28
CA VAL A 597 22.51 -18.12 -29.85
C VAL A 597 23.80 -17.34 -29.58
N SER A 598 23.76 -16.02 -29.60
CA SER A 598 24.97 -15.19 -29.42
C SER A 598 25.33 -14.94 -27.96
N HIS A 599 24.43 -15.28 -27.03
CA HIS A 599 24.52 -14.91 -25.61
C HIS A 599 24.74 -13.41 -25.40
N LEU A 600 24.17 -12.57 -26.27
CA LEU A 600 24.33 -11.11 -26.17
C LEU A 600 23.70 -10.61 -24.88
N LYS A 601 24.44 -9.82 -24.12
CA LYS A 601 23.92 -9.17 -22.91
C LYS A 601 23.58 -7.70 -23.18
N PRO A 602 22.34 -7.26 -22.90
CA PRO A 602 21.96 -5.86 -22.95
C PRO A 602 22.84 -4.99 -22.05
N GLN A 603 23.22 -3.80 -22.53
CA GLN A 603 23.86 -2.80 -21.68
C GLN A 603 22.81 -2.07 -20.85
N ILE A 604 22.76 -2.40 -19.57
CA ILE A 604 21.95 -1.70 -18.57
C ILE A 604 22.84 -0.70 -17.82
N ASP A 605 22.25 0.43 -17.42
CA ASP A 605 22.92 1.41 -16.57
C ASP A 605 23.21 0.82 -15.17
N GLY A 606 24.28 1.30 -14.52
CA GLY A 606 24.72 0.75 -13.23
C GLY A 606 23.78 1.03 -12.07
N LEU A 607 22.86 2.01 -12.19
CA LEU A 607 21.88 2.30 -11.14
C LEU A 607 20.68 1.34 -11.18
N SER A 608 20.28 0.87 -9.99
CA SER A 608 19.06 0.09 -9.77
C SER A 608 17.99 0.96 -9.16
N PHE A 609 16.79 0.95 -9.74
CA PHE A 609 15.59 1.59 -9.18
C PHE A 609 14.57 0.50 -8.86
N LYS A 610 13.84 0.67 -7.76
CA LYS A 610 12.69 -0.17 -7.40
C LYS A 610 11.39 0.39 -7.96
N PHE A 611 10.34 -0.43 -8.04
CA PHE A 611 9.03 -0.03 -8.57
C PHE A 611 8.49 1.25 -7.95
N HIS A 612 8.63 1.43 -6.63
CA HIS A 612 8.19 2.65 -5.93
C HIS A 612 9.09 3.88 -6.18
N GLU A 613 10.25 3.71 -6.81
CA GLU A 613 11.22 4.76 -7.16
C GLU A 613 11.10 5.18 -8.64
N LEU A 614 9.93 4.94 -9.26
CA LEU A 614 9.74 5.21 -10.69
C LEU A 614 9.96 6.70 -11.03
N LYS A 615 9.57 7.62 -10.15
CA LYS A 615 9.77 9.07 -10.36
C LYS A 615 11.25 9.43 -10.43
N GLU A 616 12.03 8.90 -9.51
CA GLU A 616 13.48 9.07 -9.43
C GLU A 616 14.16 8.49 -10.68
N ALA A 617 13.68 7.34 -11.16
CA ALA A 617 14.15 6.74 -12.41
C ALA A 617 13.86 7.63 -13.62
N TYR A 618 12.66 8.23 -13.71
CA TYR A 618 12.30 9.21 -14.74
C TYR A 618 13.20 10.45 -14.70
N ASP A 619 13.42 11.03 -13.51
CA ASP A 619 14.28 12.21 -13.32
C ASP A 619 15.73 11.92 -13.72
N TYR A 620 16.27 10.78 -13.29
CA TYR A 620 17.60 10.34 -13.68
C TYR A 620 17.71 10.14 -15.19
N PHE A 621 16.71 9.49 -15.80
CA PHE A 621 16.69 9.22 -17.22
C PHE A 621 16.61 10.52 -18.05
N GLN A 622 15.79 11.48 -17.63
CA GLN A 622 15.62 12.79 -18.29
C GLN A 622 16.92 13.61 -18.30
N LYS A 623 17.77 13.52 -17.27
CA LYS A 623 19.07 14.20 -17.23
C LYS A 623 20.06 13.70 -18.30
N GLY A 624 19.84 12.51 -18.87
CA GLY A 624 20.66 11.97 -19.98
C GLY A 624 22.06 11.48 -19.57
N SER A 625 22.34 11.37 -18.27
CA SER A 625 23.63 10.92 -17.75
C SER A 625 23.86 9.41 -17.93
N HIS A 626 22.79 8.63 -18.06
CA HIS A 626 22.83 7.16 -18.19
C HIS A 626 23.67 6.66 -19.38
N PHE A 627 24.12 5.42 -19.27
CA PHE A 627 24.77 4.66 -20.35
C PHE A 627 23.99 3.36 -20.59
N GLY A 628 23.34 3.25 -21.75
CA GLY A 628 22.43 2.13 -22.05
C GLY A 628 21.00 2.36 -21.57
N LYS A 629 20.38 1.33 -21.00
CA LYS A 629 18.97 1.33 -20.58
C LYS A 629 18.85 1.48 -19.06
N VAL A 630 17.88 2.30 -18.62
CA VAL A 630 17.51 2.40 -17.20
C VAL A 630 16.36 1.45 -16.93
N VAL A 631 16.50 0.62 -15.89
CA VAL A 631 15.57 -0.46 -15.56
C VAL A 631 15.10 -0.32 -14.12
N VAL A 632 13.81 -0.56 -13.94
CA VAL A 632 13.08 -0.57 -12.68
C VAL A 632 12.74 -2.03 -12.34
N ASP A 633 13.20 -2.50 -11.18
CA ASP A 633 12.90 -3.84 -10.67
C ASP A 633 11.63 -3.82 -9.80
N PHE A 634 10.80 -4.84 -9.94
CA PHE A 634 9.51 -4.95 -9.24
C PHE A 634 9.63 -5.78 -7.97
N ASP A 635 10.64 -6.65 -7.90
CA ASP A 635 10.98 -7.48 -6.74
C ASP A 635 11.94 -6.81 -5.74
#